data_AF-A0A531L7M5-F1
#
_entry.id   AF-A0A531L7M5-F1
#
_cell.length_a   1.000
_cell.length_b   1.000
_cell.length_c   1.000
_cell.angle_alpha   90.00
_cell.angle_beta   90.00
_cell.angle_gamma   90.00
#
_symmetry.space_group_name_H-M   'P 1'
#
loop_
_entity.id
_entity.type
_entity.pdbx_description
1 polymer ?
#
loop_
_entity_poly.entity_id
_entity_poly.type
_entity_poly.pdbx_seq_one_letter_code
_entity_poly.pdbx_strand_id
1 'polypeptide(L)'
;AGSGWKMSADPAFCGGISEAMKIGTIASAFNLRFAPHLWAGAPCFFAGLHVCAASPASFTVEFSLGANPMIHDLIEETVEAKDGMIAIPEKPGLGFTLSERFLEAHALRG
;
A
#
# COMPACT_ATOMS: atom_id res chain seq x y z
N ALA A 1 17.71 6.98 19.86
CA ALA A 1 16.63 6.26 19.15
C ALA A 1 15.79 5.54 20.20
N GLY A 2 14.58 6.02 20.53
CA GLY A 2 14.09 5.82 21.92
C GLY A 2 12.60 5.69 22.17
N SER A 3 11.75 5.22 21.25
CA SER A 3 10.32 5.10 21.61
C SER A 3 9.48 4.03 20.90
N GLY A 4 10.02 3.29 19.92
CA GLY A 4 9.26 2.24 19.21
C GLY A 4 8.07 2.75 18.38
N TRP A 5 7.79 4.06 18.41
CA TRP A 5 6.72 4.68 17.63
C TRP A 5 7.04 4.66 16.14
N LYS A 6 6.02 4.37 15.35
CA LYS A 6 6.05 4.38 13.89
C LYS A 6 4.97 5.34 13.38
N MET A 7 5.23 5.97 12.24
CA MET A 7 4.19 6.68 11.48
C MET A 7 3.49 5.71 10.53
N SER A 8 2.15 5.71 10.54
CA SER A 8 1.31 4.80 9.76
C SER A 8 0.37 5.57 8.84
N ALA A 9 0.92 6.40 7.95
CA ALA A 9 0.11 7.18 7.02
C ALA A 9 -0.36 6.30 5.86
N ASP A 10 -1.67 6.11 5.77
CA ASP A 10 -2.31 5.40 4.68
C ASP A 10 -2.50 6.34 3.47
N PRO A 11 -1.90 6.06 2.29
CA PRO A 11 -2.00 6.92 1.12
C PRO A 11 -3.45 7.21 0.68
N ALA A 12 -4.40 6.30 0.92
CA ALA A 12 -5.80 6.50 0.55
C ALA A 12 -6.53 7.50 1.47
N PHE A 13 -6.01 7.76 2.68
CA PHE A 13 -6.66 8.62 3.67
C PHE A 13 -5.85 9.87 4.02
N CYS A 14 -4.52 9.81 4.00
CA CYS A 14 -3.66 10.90 4.45
C CYS A 14 -3.51 12.04 3.43
N GLY A 15 -4.17 11.95 2.27
CA GLY A 15 -4.07 12.94 1.20
C GLY A 15 -3.31 12.48 -0.05
N GLY A 16 -3.17 11.17 -0.26
CA GLY A 16 -2.54 10.60 -1.45
C GLY A 16 -1.06 10.25 -1.28
N ILE A 17 -0.48 9.70 -2.35
CA ILE A 17 0.94 9.32 -2.44
C ILE A 17 1.85 10.49 -2.07
N SER A 18 1.53 11.70 -2.57
CA SER A 18 2.32 12.90 -2.31
C SER A 18 2.40 13.26 -0.82
N GLU A 19 1.28 13.20 -0.10
CA GLU A 19 1.27 13.47 1.34
C GLU A 19 1.92 12.34 2.13
N ALA A 20 1.70 11.07 1.73
CA ALA A 20 2.37 9.93 2.35
C ALA A 20 3.91 10.04 2.25
N MET A 21 4.44 10.47 1.10
CA MET A 21 5.87 10.71 0.91
C MET A 21 6.41 11.84 1.79
N LYS A 22 5.65 12.94 1.94
CA LYS A 22 6.03 14.05 2.84
C LYS A 22 6.09 13.58 4.30
N ILE A 23 5.09 12.80 4.73
CA ILE A 23 5.06 12.23 6.08
C ILE A 23 6.23 11.27 6.29
N GLY A 24 6.53 10.39 5.32
CA GLY A 24 7.71 9.51 5.37
C GLY A 24 9.03 10.29 5.43
N THR A 25 9.13 11.42 4.74
CA THR A 25 10.30 12.32 4.82
C THR A 25 10.44 12.92 6.21
N ILE A 26 9.34 13.36 6.82
CA ILE A 26 9.34 13.84 8.21
C ILE A 26 9.74 12.71 9.17
N ALA A 27 9.21 11.50 9.00
CA ALA A 27 9.60 10.34 9.80
C ALA A 27 11.13 10.14 9.74
N SER A 28 11.71 10.17 8.53
CA SER A 28 13.14 10.06 8.32
C SER A 28 13.93 11.16 9.04
N ALA A 29 13.49 12.43 8.95
CA ALA A 29 14.17 13.57 9.57
C ALA A 29 14.21 13.48 11.10
N PHE A 30 13.18 12.91 11.71
CA PHE A 30 13.11 12.69 13.17
C PHE A 30 13.64 11.31 13.60
N ASN A 31 14.26 10.56 12.68
CA ASN A 31 14.78 9.22 12.94
C ASN A 31 13.71 8.26 13.51
N LEU A 32 12.48 8.43 13.01
CA LEU A 32 11.32 7.58 13.26
C LEU A 32 11.15 6.58 12.12
N ARG A 33 10.46 5.48 12.42
CA ARG A 33 10.14 4.46 11.42
C ARG A 33 8.83 4.77 10.72
N PHE A 34 8.73 4.40 9.46
CA PHE A 34 7.52 4.51 8.65
C PHE A 34 7.01 3.12 8.27
N ALA A 35 5.72 2.88 8.45
CA ALA A 35 5.05 1.64 8.03
C ALA A 35 3.58 1.98 7.74
N PRO A 36 3.22 2.24 6.47
CA PRO A 36 1.88 2.66 6.12
C PRO A 36 0.85 1.58 6.46
N HIS A 37 -0.33 2.02 6.87
CA HIS A 37 -1.51 1.18 6.97
C HIS A 37 -2.10 0.99 5.56
N LEU A 38 -2.44 -0.25 5.17
CA LEU A 38 -2.77 -0.67 3.82
C LEU A 38 -3.94 -1.67 3.75
N TRP A 39 -4.96 -1.50 4.59
CA TRP A 39 -6.07 -2.46 4.68
C TRP A 39 -7.21 -2.25 3.66
N ALA A 40 -7.29 -1.08 2.99
CA ALA A 40 -8.47 -0.70 2.22
C ALA A 40 -8.75 -1.56 0.97
N GLY A 41 -7.77 -1.71 0.06
CA GLY A 41 -7.95 -2.41 -1.21
C GLY A 41 -6.74 -2.25 -2.14
N ALA A 42 -6.77 -2.88 -3.31
CA ALA A 42 -5.61 -2.93 -4.21
C ALA A 42 -5.02 -1.54 -4.53
N PRO A 43 -5.81 -0.49 -4.88
CA PRO A 43 -5.22 0.83 -5.17
C PRO A 43 -4.43 1.42 -4.00
N CYS A 44 -4.94 1.27 -2.78
CA CYS A 44 -4.28 1.71 -1.56
C CYS A 44 -3.00 0.90 -1.30
N PHE A 45 -3.10 -0.42 -1.39
CA PHE A 45 -2.00 -1.33 -1.12
C PHE A 45 -0.81 -1.09 -2.07
N PHE A 46 -1.07 -0.99 -3.38
CA PHE A 46 -0.04 -0.74 -4.38
C PHE A 46 0.55 0.68 -4.27
N ALA A 47 -0.25 1.69 -3.97
CA ALA A 47 0.26 3.03 -3.67
C ALA A 47 1.20 3.01 -2.47
N GLY A 48 0.84 2.30 -1.41
CA GLY A 48 1.67 2.10 -0.23
C GLY A 48 2.97 1.35 -0.51
N LEU A 49 2.94 0.30 -1.33
CA LEU A 49 4.13 -0.43 -1.77
C LEU A 49 5.14 0.50 -2.45
N HIS A 50 4.68 1.34 -3.39
CA HIS A 50 5.55 2.30 -4.06
C HIS A 50 6.14 3.34 -3.10
N VAL A 51 5.33 3.86 -2.16
CA VAL A 51 5.82 4.77 -1.12
C VAL A 51 6.86 4.09 -0.22
N CYS A 52 6.61 2.84 0.17
CA CYS A 52 7.57 2.06 0.96
C CYS A 52 8.88 1.82 0.23
N ALA A 53 8.82 1.49 -1.06
CA ALA A 53 10.01 1.28 -1.88
C ALA A 53 10.84 2.57 -2.05
N ALA A 54 10.17 3.73 -2.10
CA ALA A 54 10.82 5.03 -2.27
C ALA A 54 11.27 5.70 -0.96
N SER A 55 10.72 5.31 0.20
CA SER A 55 10.99 5.97 1.48
C SER A 55 12.09 5.27 2.29
N PRO A 56 13.20 5.94 2.62
CA PRO A 56 14.29 5.35 3.40
C PRO A 56 13.92 5.08 4.87
N ALA A 57 12.84 5.70 5.37
CA ALA A 57 12.31 5.43 6.71
C ALA A 57 11.42 4.18 6.77
N SER A 58 11.04 3.63 5.61
CA SER A 58 10.20 2.44 5.53
C SER A 58 10.95 1.20 6.01
N PHE A 59 10.27 0.34 6.75
CA PHE A 59 10.88 -0.91 7.25
C PHE A 59 9.98 -2.14 7.14
N THR A 60 8.66 -1.96 6.96
CA THR A 60 7.71 -3.07 6.84
C THR A 60 6.46 -2.60 6.11
N VAL A 61 5.77 -3.56 5.50
CA VAL A 61 4.54 -3.35 4.73
C VAL A 61 3.44 -4.17 5.39
N GLU A 62 2.27 -3.56 5.58
CA GLU A 62 1.09 -4.29 6.00
C GLU A 62 0.52 -5.11 4.83
N PHE A 63 0.37 -6.42 5.04
CA PHE A 63 -0.26 -7.32 4.07
C PHE A 63 -1.27 -8.21 4.77
N SER A 64 -2.53 -8.12 4.33
CA SER A 64 -3.61 -8.92 4.87
C SER A 64 -3.60 -10.33 4.27
N LEU A 65 -3.38 -11.34 5.11
CA LEU A 65 -3.53 -12.76 4.74
C LEU A 65 -4.99 -13.25 4.82
N GLY A 66 -5.89 -12.44 5.37
CA GLY A 66 -7.32 -12.76 5.37
C GLY A 66 -7.89 -12.67 3.95
N ALA A 67 -8.98 -13.40 3.68
CA ALA A 67 -9.70 -13.30 2.42
C ALA A 67 -10.19 -11.84 2.21
N ASN A 68 -9.41 -11.06 1.45
CA ASN A 68 -9.73 -9.69 1.10
C ASN A 68 -9.95 -9.61 -0.42
N PRO A 69 -11.21 -9.77 -0.88
CA PRO A 69 -11.56 -9.67 -2.30
C PRO A 69 -11.10 -8.36 -2.94
N MET A 70 -11.04 -7.27 -2.17
CA MET A 70 -10.64 -5.96 -2.67
C MET A 70 -9.15 -5.85 -3.01
N ILE A 71 -8.32 -6.79 -2.53
CA ILE A 71 -6.90 -6.89 -2.87
C ILE A 71 -6.67 -7.96 -3.94
N HIS A 72 -7.37 -9.09 -3.87
CA HIS A 72 -7.09 -10.26 -4.71
C HIS A 72 -8.01 -10.39 -5.93
N ASP A 73 -9.27 -9.98 -5.84
CA ASP A 73 -10.26 -10.19 -6.91
C ASP A 73 -10.54 -8.90 -7.71
N LEU A 74 -10.22 -7.72 -7.15
CA LEU A 74 -10.36 -6.43 -7.83
C LEU A 74 -9.33 -6.21 -8.94
N ILE A 75 -8.24 -6.96 -8.92
CA ILE A 75 -7.13 -6.86 -9.87
C ILE A 75 -6.85 -8.21 -10.51
N GLU A 76 -6.18 -8.19 -11.66
CA GLU A 76 -5.84 -9.41 -12.40
C GLU A 76 -4.52 -10.03 -11.89
N GLU A 77 -3.68 -9.26 -11.19
CA GLU A 77 -2.40 -9.73 -10.66
C GLU A 77 -2.54 -10.43 -9.31
N THR A 78 -1.72 -11.45 -9.10
CA THR A 78 -1.59 -12.11 -7.80
C THR A 78 -0.63 -11.35 -6.90
N VAL A 79 -1.12 -10.90 -5.75
CA VAL A 79 -0.29 -10.38 -4.67
C VAL A 79 0.03 -11.50 -3.70
N GLU A 80 1.31 -11.78 -3.50
CA GLU A 80 1.79 -12.81 -2.58
C GLU A 80 3.01 -12.33 -1.79
N ALA A 81 3.11 -12.80 -0.55
CA ALA A 81 4.31 -12.64 0.25
C ALA A 81 5.15 -13.93 0.15
N LYS A 82 6.34 -13.84 -0.42
CA LYS A 82 7.31 -14.93 -0.55
C LYS A 82 8.49 -14.67 0.37
N ASP A 83 8.80 -15.62 1.25
CA ASP A 83 9.87 -15.51 2.26
C ASP A 83 9.80 -14.22 3.10
N GLY A 84 8.57 -13.78 3.44
CA GLY A 84 8.32 -12.57 4.21
C GLY A 84 8.49 -11.25 3.43
N MET A 85 8.69 -11.33 2.10
CA MET A 85 8.86 -10.18 1.22
C MET A 85 7.74 -10.10 0.18
N ILE A 86 7.44 -8.89 -0.29
CA ILE A 86 6.45 -8.63 -1.34
C ILE A 86 7.18 -7.98 -2.51
N ALA A 87 6.92 -8.47 -3.72
CA ALA A 87 7.49 -7.90 -4.94
C ALA A 87 6.86 -6.54 -5.24
N ILE A 88 7.70 -5.56 -5.59
CA ILE A 88 7.24 -4.28 -6.12
C ILE A 88 6.89 -4.47 -7.60
N PRO A 89 5.71 -4.03 -8.06
CA PRO A 89 5.36 -4.20 -9.47
C PRO A 89 6.19 -3.28 -10.37
N GLU A 90 6.55 -3.80 -11.54
CA GLU A 90 7.34 -3.07 -12.54
C GLU A 90 6.48 -2.44 -13.65
N LYS A 91 5.18 -2.77 -13.71
CA LYS A 91 4.25 -2.21 -14.67
C LYS A 91 4.06 -0.70 -14.42
N PRO A 92 3.77 0.12 -15.46
CA PRO A 92 3.53 1.55 -15.31
C PRO A 92 2.39 1.89 -14.33
N GLY A 93 2.45 3.09 -13.75
CA GLY A 93 1.44 3.57 -12.81
C GLY A 93 1.51 2.86 -11.47
N LEU A 94 0.36 2.43 -10.94
CA LEU A 94 0.32 1.66 -9.69
C LEU A 94 0.78 0.21 -9.87
N GLY A 95 0.90 -0.26 -11.12
CA GLY A 95 1.50 -1.54 -11.44
C GLY A 95 0.56 -2.74 -11.43
N PHE A 96 -0.76 -2.50 -11.45
CA PHE A 96 -1.80 -3.53 -11.55
C PHE A 96 -2.81 -3.21 -12.65
N THR A 97 -3.56 -4.23 -13.06
CA THR A 97 -4.66 -4.19 -14.01
C THR A 97 -5.95 -4.46 -13.26
N LEU A 98 -6.93 -3.59 -13.45
CA LEU A 98 -8.17 -3.64 -12.70
C LEU A 98 -9.16 -4.60 -13.39
N SER A 99 -9.82 -5.47 -12.63
CA SER A 99 -10.73 -6.47 -13.18
C SER A 99 -12.07 -5.85 -13.51
N GLU A 100 -12.34 -5.61 -14.81
CA GLU A 100 -13.62 -5.07 -15.27
C GLU A 100 -14.78 -5.99 -14.89
N ARG A 101 -14.59 -7.31 -14.97
CA ARG A 101 -15.61 -8.29 -14.54
C ARG A 101 -15.97 -8.12 -13.07
N PHE A 102 -14.98 -7.94 -12.21
CA PHE A 102 -15.22 -7.74 -10.77
C PHE A 102 -15.94 -6.42 -10.52
N LEU A 103 -15.55 -5.34 -11.20
CA LEU A 103 -16.22 -4.05 -11.13
C LEU A 103 -17.68 -4.15 -11.55
N GLU A 104 -17.98 -4.75 -12.71
CA GLU A 104 -19.33 -4.84 -13.24
C GLU A 104 -20.27 -5.63 -12.31
N ALA A 105 -19.74 -6.69 -11.68
CA ALA A 105 -20.49 -7.53 -10.74
C ALA A 105 -20.79 -6.85 -9.41
N HIS A 106 -19.95 -5.88 -8.98
CA HIS A 106 -20.06 -5.22 -7.67
C HIS A 106 -20.32 -3.70 -7.78
N ALA A 107 -20.59 -3.21 -9.00
CA ALA A 107 -20.93 -1.82 -9.22
C ALA A 107 -22.22 -1.47 -8.46
N LEU A 108 -22.14 -0.46 -7.61
CA LEU A 108 -23.32 0.14 -6.98
C LEU A 108 -24.14 0.79 -8.09
N ARG A 109 -25.22 0.13 -8.51
CA ARG A 109 -26.22 0.69 -9.42
C ARG A 109 -27.23 1.45 -8.57
N GLY A 110 -27.20 2.78 -8.67
CA GLY A 110 -28.26 3.66 -8.18
C GLY A 110 -29.53 3.53 -9.00
#